data_AF-A0A2R6NZ42-F1
#
_entry.id   AF-A0A2R6NZ42-F1
#
_cell.length_a   1.000
_cell.length_b   1.000
_cell.length_c   1.000
_cell.angle_alpha   90.00
_cell.angle_beta   90.00
_cell.angle_gamma   90.00
#
_symmetry.space_group_name_H-M   'P 1'
#
loop_
_entity.id
_entity.type
_entity.pdbx_description
1 polymer ?
#
loop_
_entity_poly.entity_id
_entity_poly.type
_entity_poly.pdbx_seq_one_letter_code
_entity_poly.pdbx_strand_id
1 'polypeptide(L)'
;MTALVPLTKFGGDDPTEDAHTFMLGLEANLDEALSDKRKAIILEALLTPNSSAVTWFDSVPDATKNKWDDLKATFKAQWPKKVAPGISVTEAIDTLKSRPLSGSRLGTYEKVHNQDVPAHTNMV
;
A
#
# COMPACT_ATOMS: atom_id res chain seq x y z
N MET A 1 -18.95 5.19 -11.92
CA MET A 1 -17.97 4.40 -12.69
C MET A 1 -16.73 4.30 -11.83
N THR A 2 -16.46 3.14 -11.23
CA THR A 2 -15.23 2.92 -10.46
C THR A 2 -14.09 2.83 -11.47
N ALA A 3 -13.10 3.71 -11.36
CA ALA A 3 -11.93 3.65 -12.22
C ALA A 3 -11.20 2.32 -11.95
N LEU A 4 -11.03 1.51 -13.00
CA LEU A 4 -10.21 0.29 -12.93
C LEU A 4 -8.78 0.74 -12.62
N VAL A 5 -8.23 0.29 -11.49
CA VAL A 5 -6.80 0.51 -11.19
C VAL A 5 -6.02 -0.31 -12.21
N PRO A 6 -5.13 0.30 -13.01
CA PRO A 6 -4.35 -0.43 -13.99
C PRO A 6 -3.52 -1.52 -13.28
N LEU A 7 -3.85 -2.77 -13.57
CA LEU A 7 -3.16 -3.93 -13.04
C LEU A 7 -1.90 -4.16 -13.87
N THR A 8 -0.75 -3.85 -13.27
CA THR A 8 0.56 -4.21 -13.81
C THR A 8 0.91 -5.63 -13.42
N LYS A 9 1.62 -6.35 -14.28
CA LYS A 9 2.20 -7.65 -13.91
C LYS A 9 3.21 -7.48 -12.78
N PHE A 10 3.36 -8.50 -11.95
CA PHE A 10 4.28 -8.51 -10.82
C PHE A 10 5.33 -9.62 -10.99
N GLY A 11 6.60 -9.24 -11.04
CA GLY A 11 7.74 -10.15 -11.12
C GLY A 11 8.27 -10.56 -9.75
N GLY A 12 8.33 -9.60 -8.81
CA GLY A 12 8.90 -9.81 -7.48
C GLY A 12 10.43 -9.83 -7.46
N ASP A 13 11.06 -9.52 -8.59
CA ASP A 13 12.52 -9.48 -8.80
C ASP A 13 13.07 -8.05 -8.74
N ASP A 14 12.25 -7.06 -9.09
CA ASP A 14 12.68 -5.67 -9.19
C ASP A 14 12.43 -4.92 -7.88
N PRO A 15 13.47 -4.33 -7.24
CA PRO A 15 13.33 -3.57 -6.01
C PRO A 15 12.54 -2.25 -6.19
N THR A 16 12.17 -1.86 -7.40
CA THR A 16 11.24 -0.75 -7.67
C THR A 16 9.79 -1.20 -7.64
N GLU A 17 9.50 -2.51 -7.77
CA GLU A 17 8.15 -3.04 -7.66
C GLU A 17 7.62 -2.87 -6.24
N ASP A 18 6.35 -2.50 -6.15
CA ASP A 18 5.62 -2.38 -4.90
C ASP A 18 4.56 -3.48 -4.82
N ALA A 19 4.93 -4.58 -4.16
CA ALA A 19 4.07 -5.73 -3.90
C ALA A 19 2.78 -5.35 -3.16
N HIS A 20 2.84 -4.32 -2.29
CA HIS A 20 1.67 -3.86 -1.55
C HIS A 20 0.70 -3.11 -2.46
N THR A 21 1.22 -2.21 -3.30
CA THR A 21 0.39 -1.51 -4.30
C THR A 21 -0.19 -2.48 -5.33
N PHE A 22 0.58 -3.49 -5.76
CA PHE A 22 0.08 -4.56 -6.63
C PHE A 22 -1.11 -5.30 -6.00
N MET A 23 -1.00 -5.76 -4.75
CA MET A 23 -2.10 -6.48 -4.10
C MET A 23 -3.34 -5.60 -3.89
N LEU A 24 -3.16 -4.33 -3.51
CA LEU A 24 -4.29 -3.41 -3.40
C LEU A 24 -4.98 -3.20 -4.75
N GLY A 25 -4.20 -3.04 -5.83
CA GLY A 25 -4.73 -2.95 -7.18
C GLY A 25 -5.49 -4.22 -7.57
N LEU A 26 -4.98 -5.40 -7.21
CA LEU A 26 -5.65 -6.67 -7.49
C LEU A 26 -6.97 -6.76 -6.74
N GLU A 27 -6.98 -6.54 -5.43
CA GLU A 27 -8.19 -6.59 -4.61
C GLU A 27 -9.25 -5.57 -5.08
N ALA A 28 -8.85 -4.38 -5.50
CA ALA A 28 -9.77 -3.37 -6.02
C ALA A 28 -10.45 -3.77 -7.34
N ASN A 29 -9.86 -4.70 -8.10
CA ASN A 29 -10.40 -5.20 -9.37
C ASN A 29 -11.07 -6.57 -9.24
N LEU A 30 -10.96 -7.24 -8.08
CA LEU A 30 -11.63 -8.52 -7.84
C LEU A 30 -13.08 -8.29 -7.41
N ASP A 31 -14.00 -9.00 -8.06
CA ASP A 31 -15.38 -9.10 -7.60
C ASP A 31 -15.45 -9.95 -6.32
N GLU A 32 -16.14 -9.44 -5.29
CA GLU A 32 -16.32 -10.12 -4.00
C GLU A 32 -16.99 -11.49 -4.15
N ALA A 33 -17.87 -11.66 -5.15
CA ALA A 33 -18.57 -12.91 -5.43
C ALA A 33 -17.68 -14.00 -6.04
N LEU A 34 -16.44 -13.68 -6.42
CA LEU A 34 -15.50 -14.68 -6.93
C LEU A 34 -15.07 -15.64 -5.83
N SER A 35 -15.12 -16.93 -6.14
CA SER A 35 -14.52 -17.97 -5.30
C SER A 35 -13.00 -17.74 -5.14
N ASP A 36 -12.45 -18.12 -4.00
CA ASP A 36 -11.02 -18.01 -3.70
C ASP A 36 -10.13 -18.67 -4.76
N LYS A 37 -10.55 -19.83 -5.27
CA LYS A 37 -9.85 -20.52 -6.37
C LYS A 37 -9.76 -19.67 -7.64
N ARG A 38 -10.80 -18.89 -7.95
CA ARG A 38 -10.76 -17.97 -9.09
C ARG A 38 -9.87 -16.76 -8.81
N LYS A 39 -9.87 -16.23 -7.59
CA LYS A 39 -8.95 -15.16 -7.18
C LYS A 39 -7.49 -15.60 -7.30
N ALA A 40 -7.17 -16.84 -6.89
CA ALA A 40 -5.83 -17.42 -7.03
C ALA A 40 -5.38 -17.56 -8.50
N ILE A 41 -6.27 -17.98 -9.40
CA ILE A 41 -5.98 -18.07 -10.84
C ILE A 41 -5.75 -16.68 -11.45
N ILE A 42 -6.51 -15.67 -11.02
CA ILE A 42 -6.31 -14.29 -11.47
C ILE A 42 -4.95 -13.77 -10.98
N LEU A 43 -4.58 -14.05 -9.73
CA LEU A 43 -3.26 -13.71 -9.19
C LEU A 43 -2.16 -14.35 -10.05
N GLU A 44 -2.22 -15.66 -10.29
CA GLU A 44 -1.25 -16.39 -11.12
C GLU A 44 -1.08 -15.77 -12.51
N ALA A 45 -2.20 -15.42 -13.18
CA ALA A 45 -2.18 -14.82 -14.51
C ALA A 45 -1.52 -13.42 -14.55
N LEU A 46 -1.45 -12.74 -13.41
CA LEU A 46 -0.83 -11.43 -13.27
C LEU A 46 0.64 -11.51 -12.83
N LEU A 47 1.16 -12.71 -12.59
CA LEU A 47 2.59 -12.89 -12.33
C LEU A 47 3.37 -12.86 -13.64
N THR A 48 4.59 -12.32 -13.58
CA THR A 48 5.49 -12.29 -14.74
C THR A 48 6.07 -13.69 -14.99
N PRO A 49 6.00 -14.24 -16.20
CA PRO A 49 6.62 -15.53 -16.50
C PRO A 49 8.12 -15.54 -16.21
N ASN A 50 8.66 -16.66 -15.73
CA ASN A 50 10.06 -16.84 -15.36
C ASN A 50 10.56 -15.90 -14.24
N SER A 51 9.66 -15.42 -13.37
CA SER A 51 10.00 -14.53 -12.26
C SER A 51 10.06 -15.25 -10.91
N SER A 52 10.63 -14.57 -9.91
CA SER A 52 10.56 -15.05 -8.52
C SER A 52 9.12 -15.22 -8.02
N ALA A 53 8.19 -14.39 -8.49
CA ALA A 53 6.79 -14.49 -8.12
C ALA A 53 6.11 -15.77 -8.62
N VAL A 54 6.35 -16.19 -9.86
CA VAL A 54 5.82 -17.47 -10.37
C VAL A 54 6.43 -18.64 -9.61
N THR A 55 7.75 -18.62 -9.40
CA THR A 55 8.46 -19.66 -8.64
C THR A 55 7.92 -19.78 -7.20
N TRP A 56 7.67 -18.64 -6.55
CA TRP A 56 7.02 -18.60 -5.24
C TRP A 56 5.61 -19.18 -5.31
N PHE A 57 4.78 -18.75 -6.26
CA PHE A 57 3.41 -19.23 -6.37
C PHE A 57 3.37 -20.75 -6.58
N ASP A 58 4.24 -21.31 -7.40
CA ASP A 58 4.38 -22.76 -7.61
C ASP A 58 4.75 -23.51 -6.32
N SER A 59 5.55 -22.89 -5.45
CA SER A 59 5.93 -23.46 -4.15
C SER A 59 4.84 -23.43 -3.09
N VAL A 60 3.79 -22.60 -3.25
CA VAL A 60 2.70 -22.50 -2.28
C VAL A 60 1.81 -23.75 -2.33
N PRO A 61 1.51 -24.41 -1.20
CA PRO A 61 0.64 -25.58 -1.17
C PRO A 61 -0.77 -25.29 -1.69
N ASP A 62 -1.40 -26.26 -2.35
CA ASP A 62 -2.77 -26.12 -2.88
C ASP A 62 -3.79 -25.78 -1.78
N ALA A 63 -3.61 -26.33 -0.58
CA ALA A 63 -4.45 -26.01 0.58
C ALA A 63 -4.45 -24.51 0.91
N THR A 64 -3.31 -23.85 0.74
CA THR A 64 -3.13 -22.40 0.92
C THR A 64 -3.68 -21.63 -0.28
N LYS A 65 -3.45 -22.11 -1.52
CA LYS A 65 -4.00 -21.49 -2.75
C LYS A 65 -5.54 -21.50 -2.79
N ASN A 66 -6.17 -22.47 -2.13
CA ASN A 66 -7.63 -22.60 -2.07
C ASN A 66 -8.30 -21.60 -1.10
N LYS A 67 -7.52 -20.85 -0.33
CA LYS A 67 -8.01 -19.84 0.63
C LYS A 67 -7.37 -18.51 0.33
N TRP A 68 -8.17 -17.54 -0.09
CA TRP A 68 -7.65 -16.26 -0.55
C TRP A 68 -6.88 -15.51 0.55
N ASP A 69 -7.38 -15.57 1.79
CA ASP A 69 -6.72 -14.91 2.92
C ASP A 69 -5.37 -15.54 3.29
N ASP A 70 -5.25 -16.87 3.22
CA ASP A 70 -3.98 -17.57 3.48
C ASP A 70 -2.96 -17.29 2.37
N LEU A 71 -3.41 -17.23 1.12
CA LEU A 71 -2.58 -16.85 -0.03
C LEU A 71 -2.09 -15.40 0.09
N LYS A 72 -2.92 -14.47 0.54
CA LYS A 72 -2.50 -13.09 0.83
C LYS A 72 -1.48 -13.02 1.96
N ALA A 73 -1.67 -13.80 3.02
CA ALA A 73 -0.75 -13.83 4.15
C ALA A 73 0.64 -14.32 3.71
N THR A 74 0.69 -15.38 2.92
CA THR A 74 1.95 -15.91 2.36
C THR A 74 2.60 -14.94 1.37
N PHE A 75 1.81 -14.24 0.54
CA PHE A 75 2.33 -13.20 -0.35
C PHE A 75 2.98 -12.06 0.43
N LYS A 76 2.31 -11.55 1.48
CA LYS A 76 2.84 -10.48 2.35
C LYS A 76 4.09 -10.91 3.11
N ALA A 77 4.19 -12.18 3.47
CA ALA A 77 5.39 -12.72 4.12
C ALA A 77 6.58 -12.77 3.16
N GLN A 78 6.34 -13.10 1.89
CA GLN A 78 7.37 -13.14 0.85
C GLN A 78 7.85 -11.75 0.42
N TRP A 79 6.92 -10.81 0.23
CA TRP A 79 7.21 -9.42 -0.11
C TRP A 79 6.65 -8.47 0.95
N PRO A 80 7.39 -8.26 2.06
CA PRO A 80 6.95 -7.36 3.12
C PRO A 80 6.87 -5.92 2.61
N LYS A 81 5.91 -5.16 3.16
CA LYS A 81 5.74 -3.74 2.84
C LYS A 81 7.04 -3.00 3.14
N LYS A 82 7.58 -2.30 2.14
CA LYS A 82 8.70 -1.38 2.35
C LYS A 82 8.24 -0.32 3.34
N VAL A 83 8.94 -0.24 4.47
CA VAL A 83 8.72 0.84 5.44
C VAL A 83 9.03 2.13 4.69
N ALA A 84 8.02 3.00 4.50
CA ALA A 84 8.27 4.32 3.96
C ALA A 84 9.38 4.93 4.82
N PRO A 85 10.46 5.48 4.24
CA PRO A 85 11.46 6.18 5.04
C PRO A 85 10.72 7.31 5.75
N GLY A 86 10.43 7.09 7.05
CA GLY A 86 9.95 8.16 7.89
C GLY A 86 11.03 9.22 7.87
N ILE A 87 10.64 10.48 7.67
CA ILE A 87 11.51 11.62 7.97
C ILE A 87 12.16 11.34 9.32
N SER A 88 13.48 11.39 9.35
CA SER A 88 14.23 11.15 10.58
C SER A 88 13.72 12.12 11.65
N VAL A 89 13.79 11.74 12.93
CA VAL A 89 13.42 12.64 14.05
C VAL A 89 14.16 13.98 13.91
N THR A 90 15.38 13.95 13.39
CA THR A 90 16.19 15.14 13.07
C THR A 90 15.56 16.02 11.99
N GLU A 91 15.15 15.45 10.85
CA GLU A 91 14.46 16.19 9.78
C GLU A 91 13.09 16.74 10.23
N ALA A 92 12.37 15.98 11.07
CA ALA A 92 11.12 16.46 11.65
C ALA A 92 11.35 17.65 12.59
N ILE A 93 12.41 17.62 13.40
CA ILE A 93 12.80 18.72 14.29
C ILE A 93 13.26 19.94 13.50
N ASP A 94 14.08 19.78 12.46
CA ASP A 94 14.53 20.89 11.63
C ASP A 94 13.39 21.51 10.80
N THR A 95 12.45 20.68 10.34
CA THR A 95 11.21 21.16 9.72
C THR A 95 10.36 21.95 10.72
N LEU A 96 10.32 21.56 11.99
CA LEU A 96 9.58 22.28 13.02
C LEU A 96 10.27 23.60 13.40
N LYS A 97 11.61 23.61 13.48
CA LYS A 97 12.42 24.80 13.81
C LYS A 97 12.47 25.83 12.69
N SER A 98 12.38 25.39 11.43
CA SER A 98 12.39 26.28 10.26
C SER A 98 11.05 26.94 9.98
N ARG A 99 9.98 26.56 10.70
CA ARG A 99 8.65 27.17 10.57
C ARG A 99 8.53 28.43 11.43
N PRO A 100 8.30 29.61 10.83
CA PRO A 100 8.02 30.82 11.60
C PRO A 100 6.64 30.71 12.27
N LEU A 101 6.62 30.65 13.60
CA LEU A 101 5.39 30.80 14.37
C LEU A 101 5.00 32.28 14.37
N SER A 102 3.96 32.64 13.62
CA SER A 102 3.39 33.97 13.72
C SER A 102 2.72 34.13 15.08
N GLY A 103 3.25 35.02 15.94
CA GLY A 103 2.75 35.25 17.30
C GLY A 103 1.25 35.56 17.38
N SER A 104 0.70 36.14 16.30
CA SER A 104 -0.72 36.44 16.13
C SER A 104 -1.63 35.21 15.94
N ARG A 105 -1.08 34.01 15.75
CA ARG A 105 -1.82 32.74 15.52
C ARG A 105 -1.60 31.68 16.60
N LEU A 106 -0.79 31.99 17.60
CA LEU A 106 -0.61 31.14 18.76
C LEU A 106 -1.89 31.17 19.60
N GLY A 107 -2.45 29.99 19.89
CA GLY A 107 -3.67 29.85 20.68
C GLY A 107 -4.99 30.02 19.92
N THR A 108 -4.97 30.29 18.62
CA THR A 108 -6.19 30.34 17.79
C THR A 108 -6.42 29.01 17.08
N TYR A 109 -7.69 28.65 16.87
CA TYR A 109 -8.13 27.45 16.19
C TYR A 109 -8.98 27.85 14.98
N GLU A 110 -8.80 27.16 13.85
CA GLU A 110 -9.57 27.34 12.63
C GLU A 110 -10.33 26.05 12.30
N LYS A 111 -11.54 26.17 11.77
CA LYS A 111 -12.31 25.02 11.30
C LYS A 111 -11.86 24.62 9.90
N VAL A 112 -11.20 23.47 9.78
CA VAL A 112 -10.89 22.83 8.50
C VAL A 112 -11.63 21.50 8.46
N HIS A 113 -12.42 21.27 7.41
CA HIS A 113 -13.22 20.04 7.23
C HIS A 113 -13.99 19.60 8.50
N ASN A 114 -14.64 20.56 9.17
CA ASN A 114 -15.43 20.33 10.37
C ASN A 114 -14.64 19.89 11.63
N GLN A 115 -13.31 20.07 11.63
CA GLN A 115 -12.44 19.89 12.79
C GLN A 115 -11.76 21.20 13.18
N ASP A 116 -11.66 21.47 14.48
CA ASP A 116 -10.93 22.62 15.01
C ASP A 116 -9.43 22.30 15.04
N VAL A 117 -8.66 22.98 14.19
CA VAL A 117 -7.21 22.76 14.02
C VAL A 117 -6.46 24.02 14.47
N PRO A 118 -5.35 23.91 15.22
CA PRO A 118 -4.62 25.09 15.66
C PRO A 118 -4.09 25.90 14.46
N ALA A 119 -4.45 27.18 14.36
CA ALA A 119 -4.18 28.04 13.20
C ALA A 119 -2.68 28.24 12.90
N HIS A 120 -1.80 27.97 13.87
CA HIS A 120 -0.35 28.01 13.70
C HIS A 120 0.22 26.77 12.99
N THR A 121 -0.55 25.69 12.85
CA THR A 121 -0.14 24.47 12.12
C THR A 121 -0.57 24.49 10.66
N ASN A 122 -1.39 25.46 10.26
CA ASN A 122 -1.94 25.55 8.93
C ASN A 122 -1.35 26.76 8.20
N MET A 123 -0.64 26.51 7.10
CA MET A 123 -0.93 27.20 5.84
C MET A 123 -0.17 26.56 4.67
N VAL A 124 -0.84 26.63 3.51
CA VAL A 124 -0.38 26.42 2.14
C VAL A 124 1.08 26.82 1.94
#